data_AF-A0A7U9N0C9-F1
#
_entry.id   AF-A0A7U9N0C9-F1
#
_cell.length_a   1.000
_cell.length_b   1.000
_cell.length_c   1.000
_cell.angle_alpha   90.00
_cell.angle_beta   90.00
_cell.angle_gamma   90.00
#
_symmetry.space_group_name_H-M   'P 1'
#
loop_
_entity.id
_entity.type
_entity.pdbx_description
1 polymer ?
#
loop_
_entity_poly.entity_id
_entity_poly.type
_entity_poly.pdbx_seq_one_letter_code
_entity_poly.pdbx_strand_id
1 'polypeptide(L)'
;MSLVAPVEDGKIVETSSESSLKRAKKSSENGMDKEAFLQLLVAQMKYQDPLEPTSNTEFVTQYAQFSQVEQLQNMSGNLELQRASQLVGQHVRVKTTNSSGDTNYVEGKVDYVGYENGKAYVSIGGEMYSVGDVDTIADVEYLEAYEMARDWIIALNKLPALATISLDEADAIDKLKADYDKMTDYQKSFIAEEKVKDLDAYVKRLEEVREAAGIGKDDETEGPDGTEPGDKEEGTGDTEKPEEPDKPEA
;
A
#
# COMPACT_ATOMS: atom_id res chain seq x y z
N MET A 1 -20.81 26.89 32.96
CA MET A 1 -21.18 27.01 34.40
C MET A 1 -21.00 25.64 35.04
N SER A 2 -20.31 25.54 36.17
CA SER A 2 -20.12 24.26 36.88
C SER A 2 -21.46 23.85 37.51
N LEU A 3 -21.98 22.68 37.14
CA LEU A 3 -23.16 22.09 37.76
C LEU A 3 -22.78 21.67 39.19
N VAL A 4 -23.16 22.46 40.18
CA VAL A 4 -22.99 22.10 41.60
C VAL A 4 -24.21 21.26 41.97
N ALA A 5 -23.99 19.98 42.27
CA ALA A 5 -25.05 19.10 42.75
C ALA A 5 -25.57 19.59 44.12
N PRO A 6 -26.89 19.66 44.35
CA PRO A 6 -27.43 20.03 45.66
C PRO A 6 -27.10 18.94 46.69
N VAL A 7 -26.62 19.38 47.85
CA VAL A 7 -26.37 18.51 49.01
C VAL A 7 -27.50 18.74 50.00
N GLU A 8 -28.31 17.71 50.25
CA GLU A 8 -29.23 17.67 51.38
C GLU A 8 -28.72 16.64 52.40
N ASP A 9 -28.68 17.03 53.68
CA ASP A 9 -28.27 16.19 54.81
C ASP A 9 -26.92 15.46 54.65
N GLY A 10 -25.93 16.13 54.05
CA GLY A 10 -24.58 15.60 53.91
C GLY A 10 -24.45 14.44 52.92
N LYS A 11 -25.48 14.18 52.10
CA LYS A 11 -25.42 13.23 50.98
C LYS A 11 -25.64 13.97 49.67
N ILE A 12 -24.87 13.59 48.65
CA ILE A 12 -25.01 14.11 47.29
C ILE A 12 -26.32 13.54 46.75
N VAL A 13 -27.29 14.40 46.45
CA VAL A 13 -28.57 13.97 45.87
C VAL A 13 -28.37 13.90 44.36
N GLU A 14 -28.39 12.68 43.79
CA GLU A 14 -28.29 12.52 42.33
C GLU A 14 -29.51 13.16 41.67
N THR A 15 -29.27 14.24 40.92
CA THR A 15 -30.33 14.92 40.19
C THR A 15 -30.84 14.02 39.05
N SER A 16 -32.09 14.18 38.64
CA SER A 16 -32.65 13.49 37.47
C SER A 16 -31.79 13.68 36.22
N SER A 17 -31.12 14.83 36.09
CA SER A 17 -30.14 15.13 35.05
C SER A 17 -28.90 14.23 35.10
N GLU A 18 -28.33 13.94 36.28
CA GLU A 18 -27.17 13.04 36.43
C GLU A 18 -27.53 11.58 36.10
N SER A 19 -28.73 11.15 36.50
CA SER A 19 -29.23 9.80 36.18
C SER A 19 -29.48 9.62 34.67
N SER A 20 -29.83 10.69 33.97
CA SER A 20 -30.05 10.71 32.51
C SER A 20 -28.72 10.70 31.76
N LEU A 21 -27.70 11.42 32.26
CA LEU A 21 -26.34 11.42 31.71
C LEU A 21 -25.66 10.06 31.84
N LYS A 22 -25.81 9.36 32.99
CA LYS A 22 -25.29 7.99 33.16
C LYS A 22 -25.99 6.97 32.25
N ARG A 23 -27.28 7.17 31.97
CA ARG A 23 -28.07 6.27 31.09
C ARG A 23 -27.71 6.49 29.61
N ALA A 24 -27.51 7.75 29.20
CA ALA A 24 -27.04 8.12 27.87
C ALA A 24 -25.60 7.62 27.58
N LYS A 25 -24.71 7.65 28.58
CA LYS A 25 -23.35 7.12 28.44
C LYS A 25 -23.32 5.58 28.28
N LYS A 26 -24.31 4.87 28.83
CA LYS A 26 -24.44 3.41 28.72
C LYS A 26 -25.17 2.94 27.44
N SER A 27 -25.92 3.82 26.78
CA SER A 27 -26.59 3.50 25.50
C SER A 27 -25.71 3.76 24.27
N SER A 28 -24.77 4.72 24.35
CA SER A 28 -23.90 5.14 23.25
C SER A 28 -22.97 4.06 22.65
N GLU A 29 -22.85 2.86 23.25
CA GLU A 29 -21.97 1.79 22.74
C GLU A 29 -22.56 0.98 21.56
N ASN A 30 -23.87 1.07 21.26
CA ASN A 30 -24.52 0.05 20.42
C ASN A 30 -24.96 0.45 19.00
N GLY A 31 -24.67 1.66 18.49
CA GLY A 31 -24.81 2.03 17.06
C GLY A 31 -26.21 1.92 16.42
N MET A 32 -27.22 1.43 17.13
CA MET A 32 -28.60 1.15 16.68
C MET A 32 -29.61 2.12 17.33
N ASP A 33 -29.15 3.32 17.70
CA ASP A 33 -29.92 4.26 18.53
C ASP A 33 -30.60 5.38 17.72
N LYS A 34 -30.31 5.52 16.42
CA LYS A 34 -30.88 6.60 15.58
C LYS A 34 -32.36 6.42 15.29
N GLU A 35 -32.78 5.24 14.85
CA GLU A 35 -34.19 4.90 14.68
C GLU A 35 -34.97 4.90 16.01
N ALA A 36 -34.38 4.37 17.09
CA ALA A 36 -35.01 4.32 18.40
C ALA A 36 -35.19 5.73 19.00
N PHE A 37 -34.21 6.62 18.81
CA PHE A 37 -34.28 8.02 19.20
C PHE A 37 -35.33 8.79 18.38
N LEU A 38 -35.37 8.63 17.06
CA LEU A 38 -36.38 9.26 16.21
C LEU A 38 -37.80 8.79 16.54
N GLN A 39 -37.99 7.52 16.90
CA GLN A 39 -39.29 7.02 17.38
C GLN A 39 -39.69 7.62 18.72
N LEU A 40 -38.75 7.75 19.66
CA LEU A 40 -38.99 8.43 20.95
C LEU A 40 -39.30 9.92 20.75
N LEU A 41 -38.64 10.57 19.80
CA LEU A 41 -38.88 11.97 19.44
C LEU A 41 -40.26 12.19 18.84
N VAL A 42 -40.65 11.34 17.89
CA VAL A 42 -42.00 11.38 17.28
C VAL A 42 -43.07 11.07 18.32
N ALA A 43 -42.81 10.12 19.23
CA ALA A 43 -43.72 9.80 20.34
C ALA A 43 -43.88 10.99 21.31
N GLN A 44 -42.79 11.69 21.66
CA GLN A 44 -42.84 12.86 22.52
C GLN A 44 -43.56 14.04 21.84
N MET A 45 -43.31 14.33 20.55
CA MET A 45 -44.08 15.35 19.81
C MET A 45 -45.60 15.05 19.76
N LYS A 46 -45.99 13.78 19.77
CA LYS A 46 -47.40 13.35 19.76
C LYS A 46 -48.11 13.53 21.11
N TYR A 47 -47.37 13.59 22.23
CA TYR A 47 -47.90 13.61 23.59
C TYR A 47 -47.46 14.84 24.42
N GLN A 48 -46.95 15.89 23.77
CA GLN A 48 -46.54 17.11 24.47
C GLN A 48 -47.72 17.99 24.86
N ASP A 49 -47.70 18.45 26.12
CA ASP A 49 -48.48 19.59 26.60
C ASP A 49 -47.88 20.87 25.98
N PRO A 50 -48.66 21.72 25.28
CA PRO A 50 -48.18 22.89 24.54
C PRO A 50 -47.50 23.98 25.39
N LEU A 51 -47.45 23.87 26.71
CA LEU A 51 -46.93 24.88 27.63
C LEU A 51 -45.42 24.77 27.95
N GLU A 52 -44.72 23.67 27.61
CA GLU A 52 -43.25 23.54 27.84
C GLU A 52 -42.46 22.92 26.66
N PRO A 53 -42.28 23.64 25.53
CA PRO A 53 -41.59 23.14 24.33
C PRO A 53 -40.05 23.20 24.36
N THR A 54 -39.43 23.77 25.39
CA THR A 54 -38.00 24.14 25.39
C THR A 54 -37.05 22.97 25.62
N SER A 55 -37.37 22.04 26.51
CA SER A 55 -36.46 20.94 26.90
C SER A 55 -36.19 19.94 25.77
N ASN A 56 -37.20 19.61 24.95
CA ASN A 56 -37.03 18.66 23.84
C ASN A 56 -36.26 19.27 22.66
N THR A 57 -36.40 20.57 22.42
CA THR A 57 -35.67 21.25 21.34
C THR A 57 -34.17 21.28 21.61
N GLU A 58 -33.76 21.48 22.86
CA GLU A 58 -32.35 21.49 23.25
C GLU A 58 -31.72 20.08 23.17
N PHE A 59 -32.48 19.03 23.50
CA PHE A 59 -32.03 17.64 23.37
C PHE A 59 -31.90 17.18 21.92
N VAL A 60 -32.86 17.53 21.05
CA VAL A 60 -32.77 17.30 19.60
C VAL A 60 -31.56 17.98 19.00
N THR A 61 -31.31 19.23 19.41
CA THR A 61 -30.18 20.02 18.92
C THR A 61 -28.85 19.37 19.30
N GLN A 62 -28.71 18.91 20.56
CA GLN A 62 -27.50 18.19 21.00
C GLN A 62 -27.35 16.83 20.32
N TYR A 63 -28.44 16.08 20.13
CA TYR A 63 -28.38 14.81 19.40
C TYR A 63 -28.01 14.99 17.93
N ALA A 64 -28.58 15.99 17.25
CA ALA A 64 -28.21 16.33 15.88
C ALA A 64 -26.71 16.70 15.78
N GLN A 65 -26.17 17.39 16.78
CA GLN A 65 -24.72 17.66 16.88
C GLN A 65 -23.91 16.36 17.04
N PHE A 66 -24.32 15.44 17.92
CA PHE A 66 -23.64 14.15 18.08
C PHE A 66 -23.70 13.29 16.81
N SER A 67 -24.87 13.19 16.16
CA SER A 67 -25.03 12.42 14.92
C SER A 67 -24.21 13.01 13.77
N GLN A 68 -24.04 14.34 13.72
CA GLN A 68 -23.13 14.98 12.78
C GLN A 68 -21.67 14.61 13.06
N VAL A 69 -21.24 14.62 14.33
CA VAL A 69 -19.87 14.22 14.70
C VAL A 69 -19.61 12.74 14.38
N GLU A 70 -20.55 11.85 14.67
CA GLU A 70 -20.45 10.43 14.34
C GLU A 70 -20.35 10.22 12.82
N GLN A 71 -21.18 10.92 12.04
CA GLN A 71 -21.10 10.86 10.59
C GLN A 71 -19.74 11.36 10.06
N LEU A 72 -19.19 12.42 10.67
CA LEU A 72 -17.85 12.91 10.34
C LEU A 72 -16.76 11.91 10.73
N GLN A 73 -16.87 11.23 11.86
CA GLN A 73 -15.94 10.17 12.27
C GLN A 73 -15.99 8.98 11.30
N ASN A 74 -17.19 8.53 10.91
CA ASN A 74 -17.37 7.48 9.92
C ASN A 74 -16.77 7.87 8.55
N MET A 75 -16.98 9.12 8.12
CA MET A 75 -16.38 9.63 6.89
C MET A 75 -14.85 9.70 6.98
N SER A 76 -14.31 10.15 8.10
CA SER A 76 -12.86 10.16 8.35
C SER A 76 -12.27 8.76 8.30
N GLY A 77 -12.93 7.76 8.92
CA GLY A 77 -12.50 6.36 8.87
C GLY A 77 -12.52 5.78 7.46
N ASN A 78 -13.56 6.09 6.67
CA ASN A 78 -13.62 5.68 5.26
C ASN A 78 -12.51 6.32 4.42
N LEU A 79 -12.19 7.60 4.64
CA LEU A 79 -11.08 8.27 3.95
C LEU A 79 -9.73 7.65 4.34
N GLU A 80 -9.54 7.30 5.61
CA GLU A 80 -8.33 6.65 6.08
C GLU A 80 -8.18 5.24 5.47
N LEU A 81 -9.27 4.47 5.42
CA LEU A 81 -9.29 3.17 4.74
C LEU A 81 -8.99 3.30 3.24
N GLN A 82 -9.54 4.32 2.57
CA GLN A 82 -9.25 4.58 1.16
C GLN A 82 -7.76 4.92 0.96
N ARG A 83 -7.18 5.79 1.79
CA ARG A 83 -5.75 6.09 1.77
C ARG A 83 -4.93 4.83 1.98
N ALA A 84 -5.27 4.04 3.00
CA ALA A 84 -4.60 2.78 3.31
C ALA A 84 -4.63 1.82 2.13
N SER A 85 -5.79 1.67 1.48
CA SER A 85 -5.97 0.79 0.32
C SER A 85 -5.05 1.15 -0.85
N GLN A 86 -4.74 2.44 -1.02
CA GLN A 86 -3.78 2.91 -2.03
C GLN A 86 -2.32 2.60 -1.69
N LEU A 87 -2.01 2.28 -0.42
CA LEU A 87 -0.67 1.93 0.02
C LEU A 87 -0.33 0.46 -0.26
N VAL A 88 -1.32 -0.40 -0.50
CA VAL A 88 -1.07 -1.83 -0.79
C VAL A 88 -0.16 -1.95 -2.01
N GLY A 89 0.92 -2.71 -1.86
CA GLY A 89 1.94 -2.88 -2.89
C GLY A 89 3.00 -1.76 -2.98
N GLN A 90 2.78 -0.62 -2.33
CA GLN A 90 3.75 0.46 -2.26
C GLN A 90 4.83 0.18 -1.22
N HIS A 91 6.01 0.78 -1.39
CA HIS A 91 7.04 0.78 -0.36
C HIS A 91 6.82 1.98 0.55
N VAL A 92 6.73 1.76 1.85
CA VAL A 92 6.45 2.82 2.81
C VAL A 92 7.49 2.82 3.93
N ARG A 93 7.68 3.99 4.52
CA ARG A 93 8.42 4.19 5.76
C ARG A 93 7.44 4.60 6.84
N VAL A 94 7.37 3.79 7.89
CA VAL A 94 6.52 4.02 9.06
C VAL A 94 7.39 4.47 10.22
N LYS A 95 6.91 5.49 10.94
CA LYS A 95 7.51 5.94 12.20
C LYS A 95 7.06 5.03 13.34
N THR A 96 7.99 4.48 14.09
CA THR A 96 7.70 3.72 15.31
C THR A 96 8.31 4.42 16.52
N THR A 97 7.69 4.27 17.69
CA THR A 97 8.23 4.79 18.94
C THR A 97 8.52 3.63 19.87
N ASN A 98 9.76 3.47 20.32
CA ASN A 98 10.12 2.41 21.25
C ASN A 98 9.63 2.74 22.67
N SER A 99 9.74 1.78 23.59
CA SER A 99 9.35 1.97 25.00
C SER A 99 10.14 3.06 25.75
N SER A 100 11.27 3.50 25.19
CA SER A 100 12.11 4.58 25.72
C SER A 100 11.70 5.96 25.21
N GLY A 101 10.77 6.03 24.24
CA GLY A 101 10.34 7.28 23.59
C GLY A 101 11.19 7.69 22.38
N ASP A 102 12.17 6.89 21.96
CA ASP A 102 12.96 7.16 20.77
C ASP A 102 12.17 6.80 19.51
N THR A 103 12.30 7.66 18.51
CA THR A 103 11.72 7.46 17.19
C THR A 103 12.61 6.54 16.36
N ASN A 104 12.04 5.45 15.87
CA ASN A 104 12.63 4.55 14.89
C ASN A 104 11.80 4.53 13.61
N TYR A 105 12.32 3.88 12.58
CA TYR A 105 11.64 3.74 11.30
C TYR A 105 11.63 2.27 10.87
N VAL A 106 10.50 1.85 10.33
CA VAL A 106 10.32 0.56 9.68
C VAL A 106 10.01 0.83 8.21
N GLU A 107 10.75 0.17 7.32
CA GLU A 107 10.60 0.32 5.88
C GLU A 107 10.25 -1.03 5.27
N GLY A 108 9.36 -1.02 4.30
CA GLY A 108 9.02 -2.21 3.56
C GLY A 108 7.83 -2.03 2.63
N LYS A 109 7.60 -3.06 1.83
CA LYS A 109 6.41 -3.15 0.96
C LYS A 109 5.19 -3.47 1.81
N VAL A 110 4.08 -2.79 1.54
CA VAL A 110 2.80 -3.08 2.19
C VAL A 110 2.17 -4.32 1.56
N ASP A 111 1.93 -5.34 2.38
CA ASP A 111 1.34 -6.61 1.93
C ASP A 111 -0.19 -6.53 1.82
N TYR A 112 -0.82 -6.00 2.87
CA TYR A 112 -2.27 -5.82 2.96
C TYR A 112 -2.62 -4.72 3.96
N VAL A 113 -3.90 -4.36 3.98
CA VAL A 113 -4.47 -3.39 4.92
C VAL A 113 -5.50 -4.07 5.81
N GLY A 114 -5.46 -3.77 7.10
CA GLY A 114 -6.48 -4.15 8.07
C GLY A 114 -7.26 -2.93 8.54
N TYR A 115 -8.50 -3.14 8.94
CA TYR A 115 -9.33 -2.09 9.53
C TYR A 115 -9.94 -2.59 10.83
N GLU A 116 -9.57 -1.94 11.93
CA GLU A 116 -10.01 -2.32 13.27
C GLU A 116 -10.34 -1.06 14.09
N ASN A 117 -11.47 -1.08 14.79
CA ASN A 117 -11.91 0.00 15.69
C ASN A 117 -11.90 1.39 15.04
N GLY A 118 -12.26 1.48 13.76
CA GLY A 118 -12.33 2.75 13.04
C GLY A 118 -10.98 3.28 12.53
N LYS A 119 -9.91 2.49 12.64
CA LYS A 119 -8.55 2.87 12.20
C LYS A 119 -8.02 1.88 11.17
N ALA A 120 -7.30 2.41 10.19
CA ALA A 120 -6.65 1.60 9.18
C ALA A 120 -5.19 1.30 9.56
N TYR A 121 -4.76 0.08 9.25
CA TYR A 121 -3.42 -0.43 9.52
C TYR A 121 -2.84 -1.04 8.25
N VAL A 122 -1.54 -0.88 8.04
CA VAL A 122 -0.78 -1.51 6.97
C VAL A 122 0.09 -2.64 7.53
N SER A 123 0.11 -3.79 6.85
CA SER A 123 1.04 -4.87 7.16
C SER A 123 2.36 -4.65 6.44
N ILE A 124 3.46 -4.66 7.18
CA ILE A 124 4.82 -4.63 6.65
C ILE A 124 5.60 -5.76 7.31
N GLY A 125 6.02 -6.75 6.52
CA GLY A 125 6.81 -7.89 7.05
C GLY A 125 6.04 -8.75 8.07
N GLY A 126 4.70 -8.76 7.99
CA GLY A 126 3.81 -9.50 8.90
C GLY A 126 3.43 -8.76 10.18
N GLU A 127 3.95 -7.54 10.40
CA GLU A 127 3.57 -6.68 11.52
C GLU A 127 2.63 -5.56 11.08
N MET A 128 1.66 -5.22 11.92
CA MET A 128 0.64 -4.21 11.63
C MET A 128 1.05 -2.84 12.19
N TYR A 129 1.00 -1.84 11.32
CA TYR A 129 1.36 -0.46 11.64
C TYR A 129 0.21 0.48 11.32
N SER A 130 0.01 1.53 12.13
CA SER A 130 -1.04 2.52 11.87
C SER A 130 -0.76 3.29 10.58
N VAL A 131 -1.78 3.49 9.75
CA VAL A 131 -1.67 4.33 8.55
C VAL A 131 -1.34 5.78 8.90
N GLY A 132 -1.75 6.24 10.09
CA GLY A 132 -1.37 7.55 10.62
C GLY A 132 0.12 7.71 10.89
N ASP A 133 0.85 6.61 11.07
CA ASP A 133 2.29 6.62 11.35
C ASP A 133 3.14 6.47 10.08
N VAL A 134 2.49 6.32 8.91
CA VAL A 134 3.17 6.34 7.60
C VAL A 134 3.74 7.73 7.36
N ASP A 135 5.07 7.82 7.38
CA ASP A 135 5.83 9.06 7.23
C ASP A 135 6.12 9.36 5.76
N THR A 136 6.50 8.32 4.99
CA THR A 136 6.83 8.45 3.56
C THR A 136 6.34 7.26 2.74
N ILE A 137 5.96 7.54 1.49
CA ILE A 137 5.61 6.54 0.47
C ILE A 137 6.65 6.68 -0.63
N ALA A 138 7.36 5.60 -0.93
CA ALA A 138 8.35 5.55 -1.98
C ALA A 138 7.79 4.80 -3.19
N ASP A 139 8.02 5.36 -4.36
CA ASP A 139 7.72 4.72 -5.63
C ASP A 139 8.77 3.63 -5.88
N VAL A 140 8.31 2.38 -5.90
CA VAL A 140 9.17 1.21 -6.14
C VAL A 140 9.80 1.27 -7.51
N GLU A 141 9.05 1.69 -8.53
CA GLU A 141 9.56 1.76 -9.91
C GLU A 141 10.67 2.80 -10.03
N TYR A 142 10.51 3.95 -9.36
CA TYR A 142 11.57 4.97 -9.26
C TYR A 142 12.83 4.42 -8.58
N LEU A 143 12.68 3.76 -7.43
CA LEU A 143 13.81 3.25 -6.67
C LEU A 143 14.57 2.19 -7.46
N GLU A 144 13.86 1.21 -8.02
CA GLU A 144 14.46 0.16 -8.84
C GLU A 144 15.16 0.74 -10.08
N ALA A 145 14.52 1.68 -10.77
CA ALA A 145 15.11 2.34 -11.93
C ALA A 145 16.39 3.12 -11.58
N TYR A 146 16.36 3.87 -10.48
CA TYR A 146 17.50 4.62 -9.99
C TYR A 146 18.66 3.68 -9.59
N GLU A 147 18.37 2.58 -8.89
CA GLU A 147 19.38 1.61 -8.47
C GLU A 147 20.00 0.88 -9.66
N MET A 148 19.18 0.42 -10.62
CA MET A 148 19.68 -0.21 -11.85
C MET A 148 20.61 0.74 -12.62
N ALA A 149 20.20 2.00 -12.82
CA ALA A 149 21.01 2.98 -13.51
C ALA A 149 22.32 3.26 -12.75
N ARG A 150 22.27 3.43 -11.42
CA ARG A 150 23.44 3.64 -10.58
C ARG A 150 24.42 2.48 -10.70
N ASP A 151 23.94 1.25 -10.54
CA ASP A 151 24.77 0.06 -10.54
C ASP A 151 25.37 -0.20 -11.93
N TRP A 152 24.59 0.05 -12.98
CA TRP A 152 25.07 0.02 -14.37
C TRP A 152 26.17 1.05 -14.63
N ILE A 153 25.99 2.31 -14.18
CA ILE A 153 27.03 3.36 -14.29
C ILE A 153 28.29 2.98 -13.49
N ILE A 154 28.14 2.39 -12.31
CA ILE A 154 29.27 1.89 -11.51
C ILE A 154 30.01 0.79 -12.26
N ALA A 155 29.30 -0.18 -12.84
CA ALA A 155 29.89 -1.24 -13.63
C ALA A 155 30.64 -0.69 -14.86
N LEU A 156 30.05 0.26 -15.58
CA LEU A 156 30.70 0.95 -16.70
C LEU A 156 31.99 1.66 -16.26
N ASN A 157 31.96 2.39 -15.14
CA ASN A 157 33.13 3.12 -14.63
C ASN A 157 34.23 2.21 -14.06
N LYS A 158 33.94 0.93 -13.80
CA LYS A 158 34.94 -0.07 -13.39
C LYS A 158 35.73 -0.63 -14.56
N LEU A 159 35.26 -0.47 -15.81
CA LEU A 159 36.00 -0.89 -16.98
C LEU A 159 37.34 -0.15 -17.05
N PRO A 160 38.42 -0.82 -17.48
CA PRO A 160 39.71 -0.17 -17.66
C PRO A 160 39.63 0.81 -18.85
N ALA A 161 40.66 1.62 -19.04
CA ALA A 161 40.68 2.58 -20.15
C ALA A 161 40.47 1.90 -21.51
N LEU A 162 39.76 2.55 -22.43
CA LEU A 162 39.46 2.03 -23.78
C LEU A 162 40.70 1.47 -24.51
N ALA A 163 41.86 2.11 -24.34
CA ALA A 163 43.10 1.68 -25.00
C ALA A 163 43.61 0.31 -24.51
N THR A 164 43.25 -0.11 -23.29
CA THR A 164 43.74 -1.34 -22.65
C THR A 164 42.73 -2.48 -22.69
N ILE A 165 41.56 -2.29 -23.30
CA ILE A 165 40.52 -3.31 -23.40
C ILE A 165 41.03 -4.53 -24.16
N SER A 166 40.71 -5.70 -23.62
CA SER A 166 41.06 -7.01 -24.15
C SER A 166 39.85 -7.95 -24.14
N LEU A 167 40.06 -9.22 -24.47
CA LEU A 167 39.02 -10.24 -24.40
C LEU A 167 38.62 -10.57 -22.94
N ASP A 168 39.44 -10.23 -21.95
CA ASP A 168 39.14 -10.49 -20.53
C ASP A 168 37.93 -9.67 -20.04
N GLU A 169 37.67 -8.52 -20.68
CA GLU A 169 36.54 -7.64 -20.36
C GLU A 169 35.28 -7.92 -21.21
N ALA A 170 35.34 -8.90 -22.13
CA ALA A 170 34.29 -9.15 -23.12
C ALA A 170 32.91 -9.38 -22.46
N ASP A 171 32.85 -10.29 -21.48
CA ASP A 171 31.61 -10.63 -20.78
C ASP A 171 31.02 -9.43 -20.04
N ALA A 172 31.87 -8.58 -19.46
CA ALA A 172 31.43 -7.40 -18.71
C ALA A 172 30.81 -6.34 -19.64
N ILE A 173 31.43 -6.10 -20.80
CA ILE A 173 30.96 -5.13 -21.80
C ILE A 173 29.68 -5.63 -22.47
N ASP A 174 29.63 -6.90 -22.88
CA ASP A 174 28.43 -7.50 -23.47
C ASP A 174 27.27 -7.49 -22.48
N LYS A 175 27.51 -7.84 -21.22
CA LYS A 175 26.50 -7.77 -20.17
C LYS A 175 26.00 -6.35 -19.97
N LEU A 176 26.90 -5.35 -19.90
CA LEU A 176 26.50 -3.95 -19.79
C LEU A 176 25.62 -3.51 -20.96
N LYS A 177 25.93 -3.95 -22.19
CA LYS A 177 25.12 -3.65 -23.38
C LYS A 177 23.75 -4.35 -23.32
N ALA A 178 23.73 -5.63 -22.97
CA ALA A 178 22.50 -6.41 -22.86
C ALA A 178 21.58 -5.87 -21.75
N ASP A 179 22.14 -5.51 -20.60
CA ASP A 179 21.40 -4.92 -19.48
C ASP A 179 20.81 -3.56 -19.90
N TYR A 180 21.59 -2.71 -20.59
CA TYR A 180 21.08 -1.43 -21.11
C TYR A 180 19.95 -1.62 -22.12
N ASP A 181 20.06 -2.57 -23.05
CA ASP A 181 19.04 -2.79 -24.07
C ASP A 181 17.71 -3.26 -23.46
N LYS A 182 17.78 -4.09 -22.42
CA LYS A 182 16.61 -4.59 -21.67
C LYS A 182 15.93 -3.53 -20.81
N MET A 183 16.59 -2.41 -20.49
CA MET A 183 15.98 -1.35 -19.68
C MET A 183 14.82 -0.67 -20.42
N THR A 184 13.78 -0.31 -19.67
CA THR A 184 12.66 0.51 -20.15
C THR A 184 13.10 1.95 -20.42
N ASP A 185 12.31 2.72 -21.16
CA ASP A 185 12.59 4.15 -21.41
C ASP A 185 12.66 4.96 -20.11
N TYR A 186 11.84 4.61 -19.12
CA TYR A 186 11.89 5.23 -17.80
C TYR A 186 13.21 4.91 -17.08
N GLN A 187 13.64 3.65 -17.08
CA GLN A 187 14.92 3.25 -16.48
C GLN A 187 16.12 3.92 -17.18
N LYS A 188 16.10 3.98 -18.51
CA LYS A 188 17.12 4.66 -19.32
C LYS A 188 17.19 6.16 -19.04
N SER A 189 16.09 6.80 -18.63
CA SER A 189 16.06 8.23 -18.32
C SER A 189 16.99 8.64 -17.16
N PHE A 190 17.38 7.68 -16.30
CA PHE A 190 18.33 7.90 -15.21
C PHE A 190 19.79 7.80 -15.64
N ILE A 191 20.05 7.37 -16.88
CA ILE A 191 21.40 7.26 -17.46
C ILE A 191 21.67 8.47 -18.35
N ALA A 192 22.75 9.19 -18.08
CA ALA A 192 23.16 10.31 -18.89
C ALA A 192 23.58 9.86 -20.30
N GLU A 193 23.22 10.63 -21.34
CA GLU A 193 23.56 10.34 -22.74
C GLU A 193 25.07 10.16 -22.96
N GLU A 194 25.91 10.88 -22.20
CA GLU A 194 27.36 10.73 -22.20
C GLU A 194 27.79 9.30 -21.81
N LYS A 195 27.13 8.68 -20.84
CA LYS A 195 27.43 7.31 -20.39
C LYS A 195 27.00 6.25 -21.40
N VAL A 196 25.95 6.53 -22.16
CA VAL A 196 25.57 5.68 -23.30
C VAL A 196 26.63 5.75 -24.40
N LYS A 197 27.14 6.95 -24.71
CA LYS A 197 28.25 7.13 -25.68
C LYS A 197 29.54 6.44 -25.23
N ASP A 198 29.85 6.50 -23.93
CA ASP A 198 30.98 5.76 -23.34
C ASP A 198 30.82 4.26 -23.60
N LEU A 199 29.64 3.67 -23.32
CA LEU A 199 29.35 2.26 -23.59
C LEU A 199 29.55 1.91 -25.07
N ASP A 200 29.01 2.70 -25.98
CA ASP A 200 29.12 2.46 -27.43
C ASP A 200 30.59 2.43 -27.87
N ALA A 201 31.45 3.27 -27.28
CA ALA A 201 32.88 3.25 -27.53
C ALA A 201 33.56 1.97 -27.01
N TYR A 202 33.15 1.47 -25.84
CA TYR A 202 33.65 0.19 -25.30
C TYR A 202 33.22 -1.00 -26.15
N VAL A 203 31.95 -1.05 -26.58
CA VAL A 203 31.42 -2.11 -27.45
C VAL A 203 32.19 -2.12 -28.78
N LYS A 204 32.35 -0.95 -29.41
CA LYS A 204 33.12 -0.84 -30.66
C LYS A 204 34.57 -1.30 -30.47
N ARG A 205 35.20 -0.90 -29.37
CA ARG A 205 36.58 -1.32 -29.08
C ARG A 205 36.69 -2.83 -28.90
N LEU A 206 35.72 -3.44 -28.24
CA LEU A 206 35.66 -4.89 -28.08
C LEU A 206 35.48 -5.62 -29.42
N GLU A 207 34.64 -5.09 -30.32
CA GLU A 207 34.50 -5.62 -31.69
C GLU A 207 35.86 -5.63 -32.43
N GLU A 208 36.61 -4.53 -32.39
CA GLU A 208 37.95 -4.46 -32.99
C GLU A 208 38.92 -5.49 -32.39
N VAL A 209 38.85 -5.72 -31.07
CA VAL A 209 39.68 -6.71 -30.38
C VAL A 209 39.30 -8.14 -30.79
N ARG A 210 38.00 -8.44 -30.93
CA ARG A 210 37.49 -9.73 -31.40
C ARG A 210 37.92 -10.02 -32.83
N GLU A 211 37.77 -9.03 -33.72
CA GLU A 211 38.23 -9.13 -35.12
C GLU A 211 39.74 -9.38 -35.21
N ALA A 212 40.54 -8.67 -34.43
CA ALA A 212 41.99 -8.87 -34.37
C ALA A 212 42.39 -10.26 -33.84
N ALA A 213 41.57 -10.85 -32.96
CA ALA A 213 41.74 -12.22 -32.46
C ALA A 213 41.22 -13.30 -33.44
N GLY A 214 40.63 -12.91 -34.57
CA GLY A 214 40.02 -13.84 -35.53
C GLY A 214 38.68 -14.43 -35.07
N ILE A 215 38.04 -13.82 -34.07
CA ILE A 215 36.71 -14.19 -33.59
C ILE A 215 35.71 -13.35 -34.40
N GLY A 216 35.13 -13.97 -35.43
CA GLY A 216 34.09 -13.35 -36.28
C GLY A 216 32.73 -13.27 -35.56
N LYS A 217 31.83 -12.42 -36.09
CA LYS A 217 30.53 -11.98 -35.55
C LYS A 217 29.47 -13.05 -35.19
N ASP A 218 29.80 -14.34 -35.21
CA ASP A 218 28.82 -15.44 -35.20
C ASP A 218 28.99 -16.43 -34.03
N ASP A 219 29.36 -15.96 -32.84
CA ASP A 219 29.16 -16.75 -31.60
C ASP A 219 28.18 -15.99 -30.71
N GLU A 220 26.89 -16.09 -31.08
CA GLU A 220 25.81 -15.88 -30.12
C GLU A 220 26.06 -16.84 -28.96
N THR A 221 26.31 -16.28 -27.78
CA THR A 221 26.38 -17.01 -26.53
C THR A 221 25.03 -17.71 -26.30
N GLU A 222 24.96 -18.98 -26.67
CA GLU A 222 23.95 -19.89 -26.13
C GLU A 222 24.08 -19.85 -24.59
N GLY A 223 22.97 -19.50 -23.94
CA GLY A 223 22.87 -19.44 -22.49
C GLY A 223 23.20 -20.79 -21.83
N PRO A 224 23.47 -20.80 -20.51
CA PRO A 224 23.91 -22.02 -19.84
C PRO A 224 22.79 -23.06 -19.86
N ASP A 225 23.13 -24.22 -20.39
CA ASP A 225 22.37 -25.47 -20.43
C ASP A 225 21.76 -25.77 -19.04
N GLY A 226 20.45 -25.59 -18.96
CA GLY A 226 19.64 -26.00 -17.81
C GLY A 226 19.47 -27.51 -17.84
N THR A 227 20.23 -28.20 -17.01
CA THR A 227 20.08 -29.64 -16.77
C THR A 227 18.72 -29.92 -16.14
N GLU A 228 17.79 -30.50 -16.90
CA GLU A 228 16.60 -31.18 -16.36
C GLU A 228 16.81 -32.71 -16.42
N PRO A 229 16.73 -33.44 -15.29
CA PRO A 229 16.49 -34.87 -15.32
C PRO A 229 15.01 -35.17 -15.04
N GLY A 230 14.29 -35.54 -16.11
CA GLY A 230 13.35 -36.66 -16.18
C GLY A 230 12.08 -36.65 -15.32
N ASP A 231 10.94 -36.87 -15.98
CA ASP A 231 10.15 -38.06 -15.65
C ASP A 231 9.39 -38.59 -16.87
N LYS A 232 9.21 -39.91 -16.89
CA LYS A 232 8.45 -40.70 -17.87
C LYS A 232 6.96 -40.33 -17.71
N GLU A 233 6.08 -40.48 -18.69
CA GLU A 233 5.49 -41.72 -19.20
C GLU A 233 4.26 -41.23 -20.01
N GLU A 234 4.06 -41.61 -21.27
CA GLU A 234 2.89 -42.36 -21.77
C GLU A 234 2.85 -42.06 -23.29
N GLY A 235 2.64 -42.99 -24.22
CA GLY A 235 1.69 -44.10 -24.15
C GLY A 235 0.47 -43.80 -25.04
N THR A 236 0.71 -43.74 -26.36
CA THR A 236 -0.21 -43.90 -27.51
C THR A 236 -1.71 -44.12 -27.29
N GLY A 237 -2.55 -43.42 -28.08
CA GLY A 237 -3.92 -43.83 -28.43
C GLY A 237 -4.78 -42.63 -28.86
N ASP A 238 -4.84 -42.27 -30.15
CA ASP A 238 -5.81 -42.71 -31.16
C ASP A 238 -7.17 -41.94 -31.13
N THR A 239 -7.41 -41.26 -32.26
CA THR A 239 -8.69 -40.98 -32.96
C THR A 239 -9.77 -40.02 -32.44
N GLU A 240 -10.15 -39.18 -33.41
CA GLU A 240 -11.49 -38.66 -33.77
C GLU A 240 -11.98 -37.28 -33.27
N LYS A 241 -12.38 -36.51 -34.29
CA LYS A 241 -12.93 -35.14 -34.32
C LYS A 241 -14.49 -35.25 -34.33
N PRO A 242 -15.27 -34.16 -34.23
CA PRO A 242 -16.25 -33.96 -33.16
C PRO A 242 -17.70 -34.05 -33.64
N GLU A 243 -18.61 -34.53 -32.80
CA GLU A 243 -20.06 -34.34 -32.97
C GLU A 243 -20.58 -33.14 -32.17
N GLU A 244 -21.54 -32.47 -32.79
CA GLU A 244 -22.24 -31.23 -32.49
C GLU A 244 -23.09 -31.32 -31.20
N PRO A 245 -23.23 -30.26 -30.38
CA PRO A 245 -24.16 -30.29 -29.26
C PRO A 245 -25.56 -29.84 -29.68
N ASP A 246 -26.50 -30.77 -29.55
CA ASP A 246 -27.94 -30.60 -29.70
C ASP A 246 -28.53 -29.70 -28.60
N LYS A 247 -29.59 -28.96 -28.95
CA LYS A 247 -30.34 -28.06 -28.04
C LYS A 247 -31.13 -28.86 -27.00
N PRO A 248 -31.33 -28.34 -25.77
CA PRO A 248 -32.38 -28.84 -24.90
C PRO A 248 -33.72 -28.13 -25.17
N GLU A 249 -34.75 -28.92 -25.49
CA GLU A 249 -36.16 -28.60 -25.21
C GLU A 249 -36.57 -29.19 -23.84
N ALA A 250 -37.51 -28.49 -23.21
CA ALA A 250 -38.26 -28.78 -21.97
C ALA A 250 -37.67 -28.28 -20.64
#